data_AF-A0A5C5RV03-F1
#
_entry.id   AF-A0A5C5RV03-F1
#
_cell.length_a   1.000
_cell.length_b   1.000
_cell.length_c   1.000
_cell.angle_alpha   90.00
_cell.angle_beta   90.00
_cell.angle_gamma   90.00
#
_symmetry.space_group_name_H-M   'P 1'
#
loop_
_entity.id
_entity.type
_entity.pdbx_description
1 polymer ?
#
loop_
_entity_poly.entity_id
_entity_poly.type
_entity_poly.pdbx_seq_one_letter_code
_entity_poly.pdbx_strand_id
1 'polypeptide(L)'
;MSTLPQFLSAGAGAALTGTDLDAVKRRERPRVLVARGSRMRTKAALLDEVSAVLQFPLDFGGNWDALADSLGDLDWLGGPEAVVLGIAQAEQVLADEPDLLATFVAVLADREVRVLLAVSEHADGPGVRSVWAGSGLTVEALA
;
A
#
# COMPACT_ATOMS: atom_id res chain seq x y z
N MET A 1 17.61 -7.42 -15.55
CA MET A 1 17.46 -8.16 -14.29
C MET A 1 16.67 -7.28 -13.34
N SER A 2 15.35 -7.49 -13.26
CA SER A 2 14.45 -6.67 -12.45
C SER A 2 14.61 -7.10 -11.00
N THR A 3 15.31 -6.31 -10.19
CA THR A 3 15.44 -6.58 -8.76
C THR A 3 14.11 -6.22 -8.11
N LEU A 4 13.18 -7.17 -8.10
CA LEU A 4 12.05 -7.10 -7.18
C LEU A 4 12.63 -6.81 -5.78
N PRO A 5 12.06 -5.87 -5.02
CA PRO A 5 12.51 -5.60 -3.67
C PRO A 5 12.69 -6.90 -2.88
N GLN A 6 13.79 -7.03 -2.13
CA GLN A 6 14.18 -8.26 -1.41
C GLN A 6 13.03 -8.87 -0.57
N PHE A 7 12.08 -8.06 -0.10
CA PHE A 7 10.93 -8.54 0.66
C PHE A 7 9.92 -9.37 -0.16
N LEU A 8 9.86 -9.20 -1.49
CA LEU A 8 9.07 -10.06 -2.38
C LEU A 8 9.77 -11.39 -2.70
N SER A 9 11.10 -11.47 -2.50
CA SER A 9 11.88 -12.71 -2.71
C SER A 9 11.98 -13.61 -1.48
N ALA A 10 11.67 -13.11 -0.28
CA ALA A 10 11.97 -13.80 0.98
C ALA A 10 10.86 -14.74 1.51
N GLY A 11 9.73 -14.90 0.82
CA GLY A 11 8.74 -15.94 1.15
C GLY A 11 8.01 -15.82 2.51
N ALA A 12 8.32 -14.82 3.34
CA ALA A 12 7.64 -14.56 4.62
C ALA A 12 6.68 -13.35 4.57
N GLY A 13 6.73 -12.55 3.50
CA GLY A 13 5.86 -11.38 3.30
C GLY A 13 4.71 -11.70 2.37
N ALA A 14 3.51 -11.84 2.92
CA ALA A 14 2.29 -12.03 2.14
C ALA A 14 2.02 -10.82 1.23
N ALA A 15 2.35 -10.87 -0.07
CA ALA A 15 1.84 -9.85 -0.97
C ALA A 15 0.36 -10.09 -1.23
N LEU A 16 -0.41 -9.04 -0.99
CA LEU A 16 -1.85 -8.98 -1.15
C LEU A 16 -2.10 -7.97 -2.23
N THR A 17 -2.35 -8.45 -3.45
CA THR A 17 -2.59 -7.57 -4.59
C THR A 17 -4.03 -7.72 -5.04
N GLY A 18 -4.78 -6.61 -5.05
CA GLY A 18 -5.95 -6.45 -5.92
C GLY A 18 -5.59 -6.41 -7.41
N THR A 19 -4.43 -6.97 -7.82
CA THR A 19 -3.97 -7.03 -9.20
C THR A 19 -3.06 -8.22 -9.38
N ASP A 20 -3.42 -9.08 -10.33
CA ASP A 20 -2.60 -10.19 -10.81
C ASP A 20 -1.11 -9.79 -10.88
N LEU A 21 -0.28 -10.40 -10.04
CA LEU A 21 1.17 -10.19 -10.05
C LEU A 21 1.79 -10.55 -11.40
N ASP A 22 1.18 -11.45 -12.15
CA ASP A 22 1.60 -11.70 -13.52
C ASP A 22 1.19 -10.54 -14.44
N ALA A 23 0.11 -9.80 -14.18
CA ALA A 23 -0.17 -8.53 -14.86
C ALA A 23 0.88 -7.44 -14.50
N VAL A 24 1.31 -7.39 -13.24
CA VAL A 24 2.41 -6.53 -12.77
C VAL A 24 3.73 -6.91 -13.47
N LYS A 25 4.02 -8.21 -13.63
CA LYS A 25 5.21 -8.72 -14.34
C LYS A 25 5.14 -8.55 -15.86
N ARG A 26 3.93 -8.59 -16.46
CA ARG A 26 3.69 -8.47 -17.91
C ARG A 26 3.81 -7.03 -18.42
N ARG A 27 3.69 -6.01 -17.56
CA ARG A 27 3.97 -4.61 -17.93
C ARG A 27 5.46 -4.30 -17.81
N GLU A 28 5.97 -3.48 -18.73
CA GLU A 28 7.41 -3.33 -18.96
C GLU A 28 8.23 -2.78 -17.76
N ARG A 29 7.62 -2.09 -16.77
CA ARG A 29 8.17 -1.76 -15.42
C ARG A 29 7.16 -0.95 -14.58
N PRO A 30 6.31 -1.55 -13.73
CA PRO A 30 5.59 -0.78 -12.72
C PRO A 30 6.57 -0.24 -11.67
N ARG A 31 6.36 1.00 -11.22
CA ARG A 31 7.13 1.61 -10.13
C ARG A 31 6.55 1.16 -8.80
N VAL A 32 7.31 0.34 -8.08
CA VAL A 32 6.96 -0.07 -6.72
C VAL A 32 7.58 0.92 -5.74
N LEU A 33 6.72 1.67 -5.03
CA LEU A 33 7.13 2.65 -4.03
C LEU A 33 6.72 2.12 -2.66
N VAL A 34 7.66 2.05 -1.72
CA VAL A 34 7.48 1.29 -0.48
C VAL A 34 7.40 2.22 0.71
N ALA A 35 6.24 2.23 1.37
CA ALA A 35 5.99 2.87 2.64
C ALA A 35 6.28 1.92 3.80
N ARG A 36 6.67 2.50 4.95
CA ARG A 36 6.94 1.73 6.18
C ARG A 36 5.77 1.85 7.13
N GLY A 37 5.05 0.74 7.35
CA GLY A 37 3.96 0.66 8.31
C GLY A 37 4.37 1.08 9.72
N SER A 38 5.63 0.83 10.12
CA SER A 38 6.17 1.31 11.40
C SER A 38 6.17 2.84 11.55
N ARG A 39 6.09 3.59 10.44
CA ARG A 39 5.92 5.05 10.42
C ARG A 39 4.49 5.51 10.16
N MET A 40 3.53 4.59 10.03
CA MET A 40 2.14 4.89 9.69
C MET A 40 1.17 4.53 10.82
N ARG A 41 1.63 4.57 12.08
CA ARG A 41 0.84 4.11 13.24
C ARG A 41 -0.35 4.99 13.60
N THR A 42 -0.37 6.25 13.14
CA THR A 42 -1.48 7.21 13.28
C THR A 42 -1.84 7.79 11.90
N LYS A 43 -3.03 8.37 11.76
CA LYS A 43 -3.47 9.02 10.51
C LYS A 43 -2.49 10.07 10.02
N ALA A 44 -2.01 10.94 10.91
CA ALA A 44 -1.07 12.00 10.54
C ALA A 44 0.24 11.41 9.97
N ALA A 45 0.78 10.39 10.63
CA ALA A 45 2.02 9.76 10.21
C ALA A 45 1.84 8.91 8.93
N LEU A 46 0.66 8.31 8.75
CA LEU A 46 0.28 7.62 7.52
C LEU A 46 0.25 8.58 6.33
N LEU A 47 -0.45 9.71 6.47
CA LEU A 47 -0.57 10.69 5.39
C LEU A 47 0.80 11.29 5.02
N ASP A 48 1.63 11.56 6.03
CA ASP A 48 3.01 12.03 5.83
C ASP A 48 3.86 11.00 5.05
N GLU A 49 3.94 9.75 5.53
CA GLU A 49 4.74 8.70 4.88
C GLU A 49 4.24 8.39 3.46
N VAL A 50 2.92 8.32 3.22
CA VAL A 50 2.37 8.08 1.88
C VAL A 50 2.67 9.25 0.95
N SER A 51 2.49 10.50 1.42
CA SER A 51 2.81 11.69 0.63
C SER A 51 4.29 11.74 0.27
N ALA A 52 5.17 11.35 1.18
CA ALA A 52 6.60 11.29 0.94
C ALA A 52 6.98 10.17 -0.04
N VAL A 53 6.38 8.98 0.08
CA VAL A 53 6.68 7.84 -0.78
C VAL A 53 6.20 8.05 -2.21
N LEU A 54 5.00 8.63 -2.37
CA LEU A 54 4.42 8.93 -3.68
C LEU A 54 4.84 10.30 -4.23
N GLN A 55 5.65 11.05 -3.49
CA GLN A 55 6.17 12.36 -3.87
C GLN A 55 5.02 13.34 -4.20
N PHE A 56 4.03 13.41 -3.31
CA PHE A 56 2.90 14.33 -3.48
C PHE A 56 3.38 15.80 -3.50
N PRO A 57 2.61 16.69 -4.16
CA PRO A 57 2.87 18.11 -4.15
C PRO A 57 2.95 18.75 -2.74
N LEU A 58 3.64 19.88 -2.64
CA LEU A 58 3.85 20.61 -1.37
C LEU A 58 2.56 21.18 -0.76
N ASP A 59 1.51 21.35 -1.57
CA ASP A 59 0.18 21.82 -1.18
C ASP A 59 -0.76 20.66 -0.77
N PHE A 60 -0.22 19.45 -0.56
CA PHE A 60 -0.97 18.31 -0.07
C PHE A 60 -1.74 18.64 1.22
N GLY A 61 -3.07 18.49 1.18
CA GLY A 61 -3.98 18.94 2.23
C GLY A 61 -3.99 18.12 3.53
N GLY A 62 -3.22 17.02 3.62
CA GLY A 62 -3.05 16.26 4.87
C GLY A 62 -4.35 15.66 5.43
N ASN A 63 -5.30 15.29 4.57
CA ASN A 63 -6.58 14.68 4.95
C ASN A 63 -6.98 13.55 3.98
N TRP A 64 -8.10 12.87 4.25
CA TRP A 64 -8.53 11.71 3.46
C TRP A 64 -8.96 12.08 2.04
N ASP A 65 -9.63 13.22 1.87
CA ASP A 65 -10.07 13.70 0.56
C ASP A 65 -8.85 14.08 -0.30
N ALA A 66 -7.89 14.80 0.29
CA ALA A 66 -6.63 15.14 -0.38
C ALA A 66 -5.82 13.90 -0.77
N LEU A 67 -5.86 12.84 0.05
CA LEU A 67 -5.25 11.55 -0.29
C LEU A 67 -5.95 10.91 -1.49
N ALA A 68 -7.29 10.85 -1.49
CA ALA A 68 -8.05 10.29 -2.60
C ALA A 68 -7.79 11.04 -3.91
N ASP A 69 -7.76 12.37 -3.86
CA ASP A 69 -7.46 13.22 -5.01
C ASP A 69 -6.05 12.94 -5.56
N SER A 70 -5.04 12.93 -4.67
CA SER A 70 -3.64 12.71 -5.05
C SER A 70 -3.38 11.28 -5.54
N LEU A 71 -4.14 10.28 -5.07
CA LEU A 71 -4.05 8.91 -5.58
C LEU A 71 -4.71 8.74 -6.94
N GLY A 72 -5.74 9.56 -7.24
CA GLY A 72 -6.40 9.58 -8.54
C GLY A 72 -5.57 10.27 -9.63
N ASP A 73 -4.74 11.23 -9.24
CA ASP A 73 -3.83 11.96 -10.14
C ASP A 73 -2.37 11.70 -9.75
N LEU A 74 -1.77 10.69 -10.39
CA LEU A 74 -0.36 10.32 -10.22
C LEU A 74 0.43 10.55 -11.51
N ASP A 75 0.06 11.57 -12.30
CA ASP A 75 0.63 11.81 -13.62
C ASP A 75 2.16 12.03 -13.59
N TRP A 76 2.70 12.62 -12.52
CA TRP A 76 4.15 12.78 -12.34
C TRP A 76 4.91 11.45 -12.15
N LEU A 77 4.21 10.38 -11.80
CA LEU A 77 4.75 9.01 -11.71
C LEU A 77 4.41 8.15 -12.94
N GLY A 78 3.75 8.72 -13.95
CA GLY A 78 3.28 8.01 -15.14
C GLY A 78 1.85 7.48 -15.01
N GLY A 79 1.07 8.02 -14.08
CA GLY A 79 -0.33 7.69 -13.84
C GLY A 79 -0.53 6.60 -12.76
N PRO A 80 -1.76 6.47 -12.22
CA PRO A 80 -2.07 5.50 -11.17
C PRO A 80 -1.82 4.05 -11.63
N GLU A 81 -2.05 3.79 -12.91
CA GLU A 81 -1.74 2.50 -13.55
C GLU A 81 -0.24 2.18 -13.72
N ALA A 82 0.67 3.10 -13.43
CA ALA A 82 2.11 2.84 -13.46
C ALA A 82 2.70 2.60 -12.06
N VAL A 83 1.93 2.86 -11.00
CA VAL A 83 2.40 2.82 -9.61
C VAL A 83 1.84 1.60 -8.87
N VAL A 84 2.63 1.07 -7.95
CA VAL A 84 2.22 0.07 -6.97
C VAL A 84 2.73 0.53 -5.60
N LEU A 85 1.83 0.67 -4.63
CA LEU A 85 2.17 1.05 -3.26
C LEU A 85 2.54 -0.21 -2.45
N GLY A 86 3.81 -0.37 -2.14
CA GLY A 86 4.28 -1.36 -1.17
C GLY A 86 4.13 -0.85 0.26
N ILE A 87 3.67 -1.70 1.18
CA ILE A 87 3.58 -1.40 2.61
C ILE A 87 4.34 -2.50 3.36
N ALA A 88 5.50 -2.14 3.91
CA ALA A 88 6.24 -3.01 4.81
C ALA A 88 5.67 -2.94 6.23
N GLN A 89 5.71 -4.03 6.99
CA GLN A 89 5.16 -4.10 8.36
C GLN A 89 3.70 -3.64 8.39
N ALA A 90 2.87 -4.21 7.52
CA ALA A 90 1.46 -3.82 7.35
C ALA A 90 0.64 -3.93 8.65
N GLU A 91 1.06 -4.77 9.60
CA GLU A 91 0.50 -4.86 10.95
C GLU A 91 0.65 -3.59 11.79
N GLN A 92 1.55 -2.68 11.41
CA GLN A 92 1.80 -1.43 12.12
C GLN A 92 0.97 -0.27 11.59
N VAL A 93 0.33 -0.42 10.43
CA VAL A 93 -0.50 0.63 9.83
C VAL A 93 -1.69 0.91 10.73
N LEU A 94 -1.81 2.16 11.17
CA LEU A 94 -2.85 2.63 12.07
C LEU A 94 -2.97 1.80 13.36
N ALA A 95 -1.87 1.18 13.81
CA ALA A 95 -1.85 0.37 15.02
C ALA A 95 -2.25 1.15 16.28
N ASP A 96 -2.08 2.48 16.30
CA ASP A 96 -2.50 3.35 17.40
C ASP A 96 -3.90 3.95 17.17
N GLU A 97 -4.47 3.84 15.96
CA GLU A 97 -5.78 4.37 15.54
C GLU A 97 -6.55 3.38 14.62
N PRO A 98 -6.82 2.14 15.08
CA PRO A 98 -7.27 1.04 14.20
C PRO A 98 -8.64 1.30 13.53
N ASP A 99 -9.50 2.10 14.16
CA ASP A 99 -10.82 2.47 13.62
C ASP A 99 -10.74 3.20 12.28
N LEU A 100 -9.59 3.81 11.97
CA LEU A 100 -9.36 4.57 10.73
C LEU A 100 -8.88 3.69 9.58
N LEU A 101 -8.53 2.43 9.84
CA LEU A 101 -7.98 1.53 8.81
C LEU A 101 -9.01 1.23 7.71
N ALA A 102 -10.27 1.06 8.10
CA ALA A 102 -11.37 0.87 7.14
C ALA A 102 -11.49 2.06 6.18
N THR A 103 -11.34 3.29 6.69
CA THR A 103 -11.36 4.50 5.85
C THR A 103 -10.18 4.54 4.88
N PHE A 104 -8.97 4.22 5.35
CA PHE A 104 -7.80 4.19 4.49
C PHE A 104 -7.94 3.16 3.36
N VAL A 105 -8.38 1.95 3.69
CA VAL A 105 -8.62 0.89 2.71
C VAL A 105 -9.71 1.27 1.72
N ALA A 106 -10.79 1.90 2.18
CA ALA A 106 -11.86 2.39 1.30
C ALA A 106 -11.33 3.42 0.28
N VAL A 107 -10.46 4.34 0.70
CA VAL A 107 -9.82 5.31 -0.21
C VAL A 107 -8.96 4.60 -1.26
N LEU A 108 -8.16 3.62 -0.86
CA LEU A 108 -7.33 2.84 -1.79
C LEU A 108 -8.18 2.06 -2.79
N ALA A 109 -9.28 1.45 -2.34
CA ALA A 109 -10.19 0.67 -3.18
C ALA A 109 -10.95 1.57 -4.18
N ASP A 110 -11.47 2.71 -3.71
CA ASP A 110 -12.18 3.70 -4.55
C ASP A 110 -11.29 4.24 -5.67
N ARG A 111 -9.99 4.37 -5.43
CA ARG A 111 -9.00 4.82 -6.41
C ARG A 111 -8.32 3.67 -7.17
N GLU A 112 -8.77 2.44 -6.97
CA GLU A 112 -8.22 1.22 -7.59
C GLU A 112 -6.69 1.11 -7.42
N VAL A 113 -6.16 1.62 -6.31
CA VAL A 113 -4.73 1.65 -6.04
C VAL A 113 -4.24 0.24 -5.79
N ARG A 114 -3.20 -0.13 -6.53
CA ARG A 114 -2.57 -1.43 -6.36
C ARG A 114 -1.61 -1.39 -5.20
N VAL A 115 -1.87 -2.25 -4.23
CA VAL A 115 -1.10 -2.33 -3.00
C VAL A 115 -0.38 -3.67 -2.94
N LEU A 116 0.82 -3.69 -2.34
CA LEU A 116 1.55 -4.88 -1.94
C LEU A 116 1.80 -4.79 -0.44
N LEU A 117 1.22 -5.69 0.34
CA LEU A 117 1.52 -5.75 1.77
C LEU A 117 2.71 -6.67 2.05
N ALA A 118 3.44 -6.37 3.12
CA ALA A 118 4.40 -7.28 3.72
C ALA A 118 4.26 -7.20 5.22
N VAL A 119 4.19 -8.35 5.89
CA VAL A 119 4.14 -8.45 7.34
C VAL A 119 5.52 -8.80 7.87
N SER A 120 5.82 -8.39 9.12
CA SER A 120 7.06 -8.85 9.77
C SER A 120 7.01 -10.35 10.07
N GLU A 121 8.17 -10.99 10.18
CA GLU A 121 8.29 -12.43 10.46
C GLU A 121 7.61 -12.88 11.76
N HIS A 122 7.42 -11.96 12.70
CA HIS A 122 6.84 -12.21 14.01
C HIS A 122 5.35 -11.84 14.09
N ALA A 123 4.78 -11.27 13.01
CA ALA A 123 3.38 -10.87 12.98
C ALA A 123 2.48 -12.05 12.58
N ASP A 124 1.24 -12.04 13.08
CA ASP A 124 0.19 -12.95 12.64
C ASP A 124 -0.27 -12.57 11.21
N GLY A 125 0.43 -13.10 10.21
CA GLY A 125 0.13 -12.87 8.80
C GLY A 125 -1.35 -13.10 8.46
N PRO A 126 -1.96 -14.26 8.80
CA PRO A 126 -3.39 -14.50 8.63
C PRO A 126 -4.31 -13.45 9.28
N GLY A 127 -4.01 -13.02 10.52
CA GLY A 127 -4.77 -11.97 11.20
C GLY A 127 -4.73 -10.64 10.46
N VAL A 128 -3.53 -10.21 10.04
CA VAL A 128 -3.35 -8.98 9.24
C VAL A 128 -4.13 -9.09 7.92
N ARG A 129 -4.04 -10.23 7.23
CA ARG A 129 -4.80 -10.49 6.00
C ARG A 129 -6.31 -10.33 6.23
N SER A 130 -6.85 -10.91 7.30
CA SER A 130 -8.26 -10.82 7.62
C SER A 130 -8.72 -9.39 7.90
N VAL A 131 -7.90 -8.58 8.58
CA VAL A 131 -8.21 -7.19 8.89
C VAL A 131 -8.27 -6.34 7.61
N TRP A 132 -7.28 -6.50 6.74
CA TRP A 132 -7.22 -5.77 5.47
C TRP A 132 -8.30 -6.24 4.48
N ALA A 133 -8.59 -7.54 4.44
CA ALA A 133 -9.67 -8.11 3.62
C ALA A 133 -11.06 -7.63 4.10
N GLY A 134 -11.29 -7.67 5.42
CA GLY A 134 -12.52 -7.20 6.04
C GLY A 134 -12.78 -5.70 5.85
N SER A 135 -11.74 -4.94 5.49
CA SER A 135 -11.83 -3.50 5.21
C SER A 135 -12.20 -3.19 3.75
N GLY A 136 -12.30 -4.18 2.87
CA GLY A 136 -12.78 -4.01 1.49
C GLY A 136 -11.75 -4.20 0.38
N LEU A 137 -10.50 -4.52 0.69
CA LEU A 137 -9.49 -4.91 -0.31
C LEU A 137 -9.58 -6.41 -0.62
N THR A 138 -9.48 -6.79 -1.88
CA THR A 138 -9.29 -8.20 -2.27
C THR A 138 -7.86 -8.62 -1.94
N VAL A 139 -7.74 -9.60 -1.05
CA VAL A 139 -6.49 -10.04 -0.45
C VAL A 139 -6.18 -11.46 -0.92
N GLU A 140 -5.37 -11.61 -1.98
CA GLU A 140 -4.89 -12.91 -2.45
C GLU A 140 -3.47 -13.18 -1.95
N ALA A 141 -3.17 -14.41 -1.54
CA ALA A 141 -1.84 -14.80 -1.11
C ALA A 141 -0.93 -15.04 -2.32
N LEU A 142 0.30 -14.51 -2.28
CA LEU A 142 1.40 -15.00 -3.11
C LEU A 142 1.61 -16.50 -2.86
N ALA A 143 1.45 -17.31 -3.90
CA ALA A 143 1.86 -18.71 -3.93
C ALA A 143 3.36 -18.84 -4.23
#